data_AF-A0A8J3PQT6-F1
#
_entry.id   AF-A0A8J3PQT6-F1
#
_cell.length_a   1.000
_cell.length_b   1.000
_cell.length_c   1.000
_cell.angle_alpha   90.00
_cell.angle_beta   90.00
_cell.angle_gamma   90.00
#
_symmetry.space_group_name_H-M   'P 1'
#
loop_
_entity.id
_entity.type
_entity.pdbx_description
1 polymer ?
#
loop_
_entity_poly.entity_id
_entity_poly.type
_entity_poly.pdbx_seq_one_letter_code
_entity_poly.pdbx_strand_id
1 'polypeptide(L)'
;MTNFGCSLAAQGKSGPTRVNQLAFAFHRINPSGYMDQTLDIVNKGPSAVIPTLEITAVDRTGAALPGVTVSTAYGSDQAKMVVPAREISIDVLAFTGGDAASVADVRVTVRGMADAAFPVAPQEVEAQAVDGAGRPTTKFGPFDAVVLTNPNHGKVSAGVVCIFWEQPPDGQPQQARAVIPVGVTTVEGDGSATIRASGETRNGCDSLKVYFSPPI
;
A
#
# COMPACT_ATOMS: atom_id res chain seq x y z
N MET A 1 23.04 34.61 -33.75
CA MET A 1 21.87 34.69 -32.85
C MET A 1 21.91 33.45 -31.98
N THR A 2 22.34 33.60 -30.74
CA THR A 2 22.48 32.51 -29.78
C THR A 2 21.66 32.91 -28.58
N ASN A 3 20.69 32.07 -28.20
CA ASN A 3 20.34 31.92 -26.78
C ASN A 3 19.62 30.58 -26.59
N PHE A 4 20.35 29.67 -25.96
CA PHE A 4 19.83 28.53 -25.24
C PHE A 4 19.09 29.04 -24.00
N GLY A 5 17.87 28.55 -23.78
CA GLY A 5 17.09 28.80 -22.56
C GLY A 5 16.65 27.49 -21.95
N CYS A 6 17.58 26.81 -21.28
CA CYS A 6 17.31 25.73 -20.34
C CYS A 6 16.57 26.33 -19.13
N SER A 7 15.51 25.69 -18.62
CA SER A 7 15.07 25.96 -17.25
C SER A 7 14.58 24.68 -16.60
N LEU A 8 15.15 24.47 -15.41
CA LEU A 8 15.18 23.25 -14.63
C LEU A 8 13.84 22.93 -13.97
N ALA A 9 13.59 21.63 -13.80
CA ALA A 9 12.59 21.07 -12.91
C ALA A 9 12.83 21.52 -11.46
N ALA A 10 11.78 22.04 -10.82
CA ALA A 10 11.77 22.31 -9.39
C ALA A 10 11.72 20.98 -8.61
N GLN A 11 12.85 20.59 -8.03
CA GLN A 11 12.89 19.59 -6.97
C GLN A 11 12.25 20.20 -5.71
N GLY A 12 11.05 19.73 -5.36
CA GLY A 12 10.37 20.13 -4.12
C GLY A 12 11.12 19.62 -2.91
N LYS A 13 11.82 20.50 -2.19
CA LYS A 13 12.33 20.21 -0.84
C LYS A 13 11.14 20.11 0.12
N SER A 14 10.89 18.91 0.65
CA SER A 14 9.91 18.66 1.70
C SER A 14 10.35 19.38 2.99
N GLY A 15 9.74 20.53 3.32
CA GLY A 15 10.04 21.27 4.54
C GLY A 15 9.53 20.55 5.82
N PRO A 16 10.12 20.82 7.00
CA PRO A 16 9.81 20.12 8.26
C PRO A 16 8.33 20.19 8.66
N THR A 17 7.63 21.29 8.33
CA THR A 17 6.19 21.44 8.59
C THR A 17 5.33 20.42 7.85
N ARG A 18 5.74 19.98 6.65
CA ARG A 18 4.95 19.01 5.88
C ARG A 18 5.04 17.61 6.45
N VAL A 19 6.20 17.19 6.98
CA VAL A 19 6.37 15.85 7.57
C VAL A 19 5.43 15.64 8.76
N ASN A 20 5.15 16.71 9.52
CA ASN A 20 4.25 16.68 10.67
C ASN A 20 2.76 16.48 10.31
N GLN A 21 2.40 16.41 9.02
CA GLN A 21 1.04 16.15 8.60
C GLN A 21 0.68 14.66 8.61
N LEU A 22 1.67 13.77 8.56
CA LEU A 22 1.46 12.33 8.66
C LEU A 22 1.53 11.86 10.11
N ALA A 23 0.60 10.99 10.50
CA ALA A 23 0.67 10.25 11.75
C ALA A 23 0.59 8.75 11.46
N PHE A 24 1.25 7.95 12.30
CA PHE A 24 1.42 6.53 12.08
C PHE A 24 0.95 5.75 13.30
N ALA A 25 0.23 4.65 13.08
CA ALA A 25 -0.13 3.70 14.13
C ALA A 25 0.05 2.28 13.61
N PHE A 26 0.86 1.49 14.30
CA PHE A 26 1.07 0.10 13.94
C PHE A 26 0.22 -0.83 14.80
N HIS A 27 -0.42 -1.79 14.14
CA HIS A 27 -1.27 -2.78 14.76
C HIS A 27 -0.64 -4.15 14.55
N ARG A 28 0.06 -4.64 15.58
CA ARG A 28 0.65 -5.98 15.56
C ARG A 28 -0.40 -7.07 15.36
N ILE A 29 -1.50 -6.97 16.10
CA ILE A 29 -2.71 -7.80 15.95
C ILE A 29 -3.85 -6.82 15.73
N ASN A 30 -4.56 -6.95 14.62
CA ASN A 30 -5.58 -5.99 14.26
C ASN A 30 -6.91 -6.35 14.95
N PRO A 31 -7.55 -5.41 15.67
CA PRO A 31 -8.80 -5.67 16.39
C PRO A 31 -9.95 -6.15 15.50
N SER A 32 -9.92 -5.82 14.20
CA SER A 32 -10.94 -6.25 13.23
C SER A 32 -10.84 -7.74 12.87
N GLY A 33 -9.70 -8.38 13.14
CA GLY A 33 -9.43 -9.79 12.84
C GLY A 33 -9.20 -10.10 11.35
N TYR A 34 -9.08 -9.10 10.47
CA TYR A 34 -8.93 -9.33 9.03
C TYR A 34 -7.47 -9.41 8.54
N MET A 35 -6.61 -8.50 9.00
CA MET A 35 -5.19 -8.44 8.60
C MET A 35 -4.38 -7.95 9.79
N ASP A 36 -3.42 -8.74 10.24
CA ASP A 36 -2.47 -8.32 11.26
C ASP A 36 -1.31 -7.53 10.63
N GLN A 37 -0.48 -6.95 11.50
CA GLN A 37 0.74 -6.23 11.10
C GLN A 37 0.49 -5.07 10.14
N THR A 38 -0.60 -4.32 10.38
CA THR A 38 -0.97 -3.17 9.55
C THR A 38 -0.39 -1.87 10.09
N LEU A 39 0.01 -0.97 9.19
CA LEU A 39 0.41 0.39 9.49
C LEU A 39 -0.67 1.35 8.98
N ASP A 40 -1.35 2.01 9.91
CA ASP A 40 -2.22 3.14 9.58
C ASP A 40 -1.36 4.37 9.30
N ILE A 41 -1.63 5.03 8.18
CA ILE A 41 -0.98 6.25 7.73
C ILE A 41 -2.07 7.32 7.62
N VAL A 42 -2.14 8.19 8.60
CA VAL A 42 -3.13 9.28 8.67
C VAL A 42 -2.53 10.52 8.04
N ASN A 43 -3.13 11.02 6.97
CA ASN A 43 -2.75 12.30 6.38
C ASN A 43 -3.68 13.41 6.87
N LYS A 44 -3.21 14.24 7.80
CA LYS A 44 -3.94 15.39 8.33
C LYS A 44 -3.85 16.64 7.43
N GLY A 45 -3.02 16.56 6.39
CA GLY A 45 -2.78 17.62 5.43
C GLY A 45 -3.94 17.86 4.47
N PRO A 46 -3.98 19.04 3.82
CA PRO A 46 -5.03 19.39 2.86
C PRO A 46 -4.84 18.76 1.47
N SER A 47 -3.68 18.13 1.21
CA SER A 47 -3.33 17.56 -0.09
C SER A 47 -2.97 16.08 0.05
N ALA A 48 -3.28 15.28 -0.97
CA ALA A 48 -2.82 13.91 -1.05
C ALA A 48 -1.30 13.86 -1.24
N VAL A 49 -0.65 12.83 -0.70
CA VAL A 49 0.80 12.67 -0.77
C VAL A 49 1.23 11.26 -1.11
N ILE A 50 2.45 11.14 -1.60
CA ILE A 50 3.14 9.87 -1.86
C ILE A 50 4.36 9.83 -0.92
N PRO A 51 4.27 9.14 0.23
CA PRO A 51 5.39 9.03 1.16
C PRO A 51 6.42 7.99 0.69
N THR A 52 7.67 8.20 1.10
CA THR A 52 8.70 7.16 1.17
C THR A 52 9.08 7.00 2.64
N LEU A 53 8.67 5.90 3.24
CA LEU A 53 8.90 5.60 4.65
C LEU A 53 10.15 4.75 4.83
N GLU A 54 10.91 5.04 5.88
CA GLU A 54 11.82 4.08 6.49
C GLU A 54 11.18 3.56 7.76
N ILE A 55 11.09 2.22 7.88
CA ILE A 55 10.38 1.56 8.97
C ILE A 55 11.39 0.68 9.71
N THR A 56 11.62 0.99 10.99
CA THR A 56 12.50 0.22 11.87
C THR A 56 11.65 -0.61 12.82
N ALA A 57 11.82 -1.93 12.81
CA ALA A 57 11.18 -2.81 13.78
C ALA A 57 11.78 -2.63 15.18
N VAL A 58 10.94 -2.61 16.21
CA VAL A 58 11.36 -2.49 17.61
C VAL A 58 10.73 -3.56 18.49
N ASP A 59 11.41 -3.91 19.58
CA ASP A 59 10.91 -4.82 20.60
C ASP A 59 9.99 -4.12 21.62
N ARG A 60 9.54 -4.86 22.64
CA ARG A 60 8.65 -4.36 23.70
C ARG A 60 9.26 -3.24 24.56
N THR A 61 10.58 -3.09 24.53
CA THR A 61 11.30 -2.02 25.25
C THR A 61 11.49 -0.78 24.36
N GLY A 62 11.13 -0.87 23.08
CA GLY A 62 11.37 0.17 22.08
C GLY A 62 12.79 0.15 21.48
N ALA A 63 13.58 -0.88 21.78
CA ALA A 63 14.90 -1.07 21.20
C ALA A 63 14.78 -1.57 19.76
N ALA A 64 15.61 -1.05 18.86
CA ALA A 64 15.64 -1.47 17.46
C ALA A 64 16.11 -2.92 17.33
N LEU A 65 15.55 -3.63 16.35
CA LEU A 65 15.91 -5.00 16.00
C LEU A 65 16.72 -4.98 14.69
N PRO A 66 18.05 -4.76 14.71
CA PRO A 66 18.85 -4.54 13.50
C PRO A 66 18.96 -5.76 12.58
N GLY A 67 18.66 -6.96 13.09
CA GLY A 67 18.57 -8.19 12.29
C GLY A 67 17.20 -8.40 11.63
N VAL A 68 16.24 -7.49 11.82
CA VAL A 68 14.89 -7.59 11.25
C VAL A 68 14.73 -6.61 10.10
N THR A 69 14.40 -7.14 8.93
CA THR A 69 14.01 -6.37 7.75
C THR A 69 12.50 -6.20 7.73
N VAL A 70 12.05 -4.97 7.46
CA VAL A 70 10.64 -4.63 7.26
C VAL A 70 10.40 -4.41 5.77
N SER A 71 9.38 -5.04 5.22
CA SER A 71 8.87 -4.76 3.87
C SER A 71 7.39 -4.41 3.92
N THR A 72 6.91 -3.65 2.94
CA THR A 72 5.51 -3.23 2.86
C THR A 72 4.80 -3.87 1.67
N ALA A 73 3.49 -4.11 1.79
CA ALA A 73 2.72 -4.73 0.72
C ALA A 73 2.31 -3.72 -0.34
N TYR A 74 1.92 -2.51 0.05
CA TYR A 74 1.42 -1.48 -0.86
C TYR A 74 2.52 -0.49 -1.28
N GLY A 75 3.70 -0.59 -0.69
CA GLY A 75 4.89 0.13 -1.10
C GLY A 75 4.98 1.55 -0.53
N SER A 76 4.51 1.77 0.70
CA SER A 76 4.73 3.04 1.42
C SER A 76 6.22 3.32 1.69
N ASP A 77 7.08 2.30 1.69
CA ASP A 77 8.54 2.42 1.72
C ASP A 77 9.18 2.72 0.35
N GLN A 78 8.39 2.68 -0.73
CA GLN A 78 8.87 2.75 -2.12
C GLN A 78 8.22 3.85 -2.96
N ALA A 79 7.49 4.79 -2.34
CA ALA A 79 6.71 5.81 -3.05
C ALA A 79 5.71 5.22 -4.05
N LYS A 80 5.15 4.05 -3.76
CA LYS A 80 4.17 3.39 -4.63
C LYS A 80 2.72 3.59 -4.19
N MET A 81 2.50 4.21 -3.03
CA MET A 81 1.18 4.38 -2.44
C MET A 81 0.85 5.87 -2.30
N VAL A 82 -0.40 6.24 -2.60
CA VAL A 82 -0.97 7.55 -2.30
C VAL A 82 -1.73 7.47 -0.99
N VAL A 83 -1.53 8.48 -0.13
CA VAL A 83 -2.32 8.72 1.07
C VAL A 83 -3.19 9.96 0.82
N PRO A 84 -4.51 9.80 0.60
CA PRO A 84 -5.40 10.91 0.28
C PRO A 84 -5.43 11.98 1.37
N ALA A 85 -5.83 13.20 1.00
CA ALA A 85 -5.92 14.31 1.93
C ALA A 85 -6.98 14.03 3.01
N ARG A 86 -6.65 14.28 4.28
CA ARG A 86 -7.59 14.16 5.42
C ARG A 86 -8.14 12.75 5.64
N GLU A 87 -7.45 11.74 5.13
CA GLU A 87 -7.88 10.34 5.21
C GLU A 87 -6.82 9.46 5.89
N ILE A 88 -7.22 8.23 6.14
CA ILE A 88 -6.35 7.16 6.63
C ILE A 88 -6.15 6.19 5.49
N SER A 89 -4.91 5.80 5.26
CA SER A 89 -4.60 4.66 4.40
C SER A 89 -3.84 3.62 5.19
N ILE A 90 -4.01 2.36 4.83
CA ILE A 90 -3.39 1.24 5.53
C ILE A 90 -2.31 0.67 4.62
N ASP A 91 -1.16 0.26 5.17
CA ASP A 91 -0.20 -0.64 4.52
C ASP A 91 -0.02 -1.91 5.37
N VAL A 92 0.34 -3.03 4.74
CA VAL A 92 0.61 -4.29 5.45
C VAL A 92 2.12 -4.46 5.54
N LEU A 93 2.62 -4.71 6.75
CA LEU A 93 4.04 -4.96 7.00
C LEU A 93 4.33 -6.45 7.07
N ALA A 94 5.50 -6.83 6.56
CA ALA A 94 6.07 -8.16 6.78
C ALA A 94 7.45 -8.02 7.40
N PHE A 95 7.79 -8.94 8.30
CA PHE A 95 9.03 -8.91 9.06
C PHE A 95 9.84 -10.17 8.80
N THR A 96 11.09 -10.01 8.38
CA THR A 96 11.99 -11.13 8.13
C THR A 96 13.29 -10.99 8.91
N GLY A 97 13.88 -12.11 9.33
CA GLY A 97 15.09 -12.14 10.16
C GLY A 97 14.91 -12.97 11.43
N GLY A 98 16.03 -13.27 12.11
CA GLY A 98 16.04 -14.17 13.27
C GLY A 98 15.16 -13.72 14.43
N ASP A 99 14.99 -12.41 14.60
CA ASP A 99 14.22 -11.80 15.69
C ASP A 99 12.84 -11.27 15.24
N ALA A 100 12.34 -11.64 14.06
CA ALA A 100 11.08 -11.12 13.53
C ALA A 100 9.86 -11.41 14.44
N ALA A 101 9.91 -12.51 15.21
CA ALA A 101 8.87 -12.83 16.19
C ALA A 101 8.87 -11.89 17.42
N SER A 102 9.98 -11.21 17.68
CA SER A 102 10.16 -10.28 18.81
C SER A 102 9.62 -8.88 18.52
N VAL A 103 9.20 -8.61 17.28
CA VAL A 103 8.63 -7.32 16.89
C VAL A 103 7.37 -7.03 17.68
N ALA A 104 7.39 -5.93 18.41
CA ALA A 104 6.28 -5.43 19.20
C ALA A 104 5.66 -4.17 18.61
N ASP A 105 6.49 -3.32 17.99
CA ASP A 105 6.08 -2.06 17.36
C ASP A 105 7.06 -1.69 16.22
N VAL A 106 6.81 -0.56 15.55
CA VAL A 106 7.71 0.02 14.56
C VAL A 106 7.94 1.51 14.80
N ARG A 107 9.14 1.97 14.47
CA ARG A 107 9.46 3.39 14.36
C ARG A 107 9.46 3.79 12.89
N VAL A 108 8.64 4.78 12.55
CA VAL A 108 8.52 5.29 11.17
C VAL A 108 9.27 6.60 11.02
N THR A 109 10.07 6.72 9.97
CA THR A 109 10.71 7.96 9.54
C THR A 109 10.30 8.28 8.11
N VAL A 110 9.79 9.49 7.86
CA VAL A 110 9.49 9.94 6.50
C VAL A 110 10.79 10.38 5.83
N ARG A 111 11.25 9.62 4.84
CA ARG A 111 12.46 9.92 4.06
C ARG A 111 12.19 10.82 2.86
N GLY A 112 11.02 10.65 2.26
CA GLY A 112 10.56 11.44 1.12
C GLY A 112 9.07 11.63 1.19
N MET A 113 8.59 12.71 0.57
CA MET A 113 7.16 12.95 0.41
C MET A 113 6.92 13.88 -0.77
N ALA A 114 6.19 13.36 -1.76
CA ALA A 114 5.73 14.13 -2.92
C ALA A 114 4.24 14.46 -2.80
N ASP A 115 3.83 15.58 -3.41
CA ASP A 115 2.41 15.91 -3.55
C ASP A 115 1.80 15.05 -4.67
N ALA A 116 0.57 14.60 -4.49
CA ALA A 116 -0.18 13.87 -5.50
C ALA A 116 -1.39 14.68 -5.96
N ALA A 117 -1.54 14.82 -7.28
CA ALA A 117 -2.81 15.25 -7.87
C ALA A 117 -3.79 14.07 -7.81
N PHE A 118 -4.59 14.02 -6.75
CA PHE A 118 -5.50 12.92 -6.46
C PHE A 118 -6.89 13.47 -6.10
N PRO A 119 -7.99 12.95 -6.66
CA PRO A 119 -9.33 13.45 -6.35
C PRO A 119 -9.74 13.07 -4.92
N VAL A 120 -10.83 13.67 -4.45
CA VAL A 120 -11.53 13.17 -3.25
C VAL A 120 -12.13 11.80 -3.60
N ALA A 121 -11.71 10.75 -2.89
CA ALA A 121 -12.12 9.38 -3.15
C ALA A 121 -12.36 8.62 -1.83
N PRO A 122 -13.42 8.96 -1.08
CA PRO A 122 -13.67 8.43 0.27
C PRO A 122 -14.13 6.97 0.28
N GLN A 123 -14.43 6.40 -0.89
CA GLN A 123 -14.85 5.01 -1.03
C GLN A 123 -13.70 4.17 -1.57
N GLU A 124 -13.58 2.95 -1.06
CA GLU A 124 -12.58 2.00 -1.54
C GLU A 124 -12.87 1.57 -2.98
N VAL A 125 -11.81 1.37 -3.77
CA VAL A 125 -11.92 0.71 -5.08
C VAL A 125 -12.06 -0.78 -4.84
N GLU A 126 -13.12 -1.37 -5.38
CA GLU A 126 -13.43 -2.79 -5.23
C GLU A 126 -12.63 -3.62 -6.22
N ALA A 127 -12.19 -4.81 -5.81
CA ALA A 127 -11.51 -5.77 -6.69
C ALA A 127 -12.26 -7.10 -6.76
N GLN A 128 -12.51 -7.57 -7.98
CA GLN A 128 -13.10 -8.87 -8.27
C GLN A 128 -12.18 -9.68 -9.18
N ALA A 129 -11.71 -10.84 -8.70
CA ALA A 129 -10.99 -11.80 -9.51
C ALA A 129 -11.93 -12.47 -10.53
N VAL A 130 -11.52 -12.56 -11.78
CA VAL A 130 -12.30 -13.17 -12.88
C VAL A 130 -11.49 -14.17 -13.71
N ASP A 131 -12.19 -15.13 -14.32
CA ASP A 131 -11.61 -16.11 -15.25
C ASP A 131 -11.43 -15.52 -16.67
N GLY A 132 -10.89 -16.31 -17.60
CA GLY A 132 -10.68 -15.91 -18.98
C GLY A 132 -11.96 -15.54 -19.76
N ALA A 133 -13.13 -15.94 -19.26
CA ALA A 133 -14.43 -15.56 -19.80
C ALA A 133 -15.03 -14.32 -19.09
N GLY A 134 -14.32 -13.72 -18.13
CA GLY A 134 -14.76 -12.57 -17.36
C GLY A 134 -15.74 -12.90 -16.24
N ARG A 135 -15.88 -14.18 -15.85
CA ARG A 135 -16.78 -14.59 -14.77
C ARG A 135 -16.08 -14.52 -13.42
N PRO A 136 -16.76 -14.10 -12.35
CA PRO A 136 -16.21 -14.12 -11.00
C PRO A 136 -15.66 -15.51 -10.63
N THR A 137 -14.50 -15.53 -9.98
CA THR A 137 -13.88 -16.76 -9.46
C THR A 137 -14.18 -16.91 -7.96
N THR A 138 -14.00 -18.13 -7.45
CA THR A 138 -14.12 -18.40 -6.01
C THR A 138 -12.97 -17.75 -5.25
N LYS A 139 -13.22 -17.39 -3.99
CA LYS A 139 -12.19 -16.88 -3.07
C LYS A 139 -10.98 -17.83 -3.06
N PHE A 140 -9.78 -17.27 -3.22
CA PHE A 140 -8.48 -17.97 -3.31
C PHE A 140 -8.25 -18.86 -4.54
N GLY A 141 -9.22 -18.98 -5.44
CA GLY A 141 -9.07 -19.76 -6.67
C GLY A 141 -8.14 -19.09 -7.69
N PRO A 142 -7.70 -19.85 -8.71
CA PRO A 142 -6.97 -19.29 -9.84
C PRO A 142 -7.83 -18.28 -10.61
N PHE A 143 -7.18 -17.25 -11.15
CA PHE A 143 -7.84 -16.19 -11.91
C PHE A 143 -6.95 -15.69 -13.06
N ASP A 144 -7.58 -15.12 -14.08
CA ASP A 144 -6.89 -14.60 -15.28
C ASP A 144 -6.80 -13.07 -15.27
N ALA A 145 -7.67 -12.40 -14.51
CA ALA A 145 -7.66 -10.96 -14.36
C ALA A 145 -8.32 -10.50 -13.05
N VAL A 146 -8.09 -9.24 -12.69
CA VAL A 146 -8.82 -8.53 -11.63
C VAL A 146 -9.57 -7.37 -12.28
N VAL A 147 -10.88 -7.34 -12.07
CA VAL A 147 -11.73 -6.18 -12.41
C VAL A 147 -11.74 -5.26 -11.20
N LEU A 148 -11.37 -4.00 -11.43
CA LEU A 148 -11.47 -2.94 -10.46
C LEU A 148 -12.71 -2.11 -10.74
N THR A 149 -13.49 -1.81 -9.71
CA THR A 149 -14.66 -0.93 -9.79
C THR A 149 -14.44 0.27 -8.88
N ASN A 150 -14.51 1.47 -9.46
CA ASN A 150 -14.32 2.71 -8.73
C ASN A 150 -15.68 3.35 -8.46
N PRO A 151 -16.19 3.28 -7.21
CA PRO A 151 -17.47 3.89 -6.85
C PRO A 151 -17.38 5.42 -6.69
N ASN A 152 -16.17 5.99 -6.70
CA ASN A 152 -15.98 7.43 -6.59
C ASN A 152 -16.20 8.11 -7.95
N HIS A 153 -16.64 9.36 -7.94
CA HIS A 153 -16.79 10.17 -9.17
C HIS A 153 -15.46 10.61 -9.80
N GLY A 154 -14.39 10.66 -9.01
CA GLY A 154 -13.06 11.04 -9.47
C GLY A 154 -12.33 9.88 -10.11
N LYS A 155 -11.58 10.15 -11.19
CA LYS A 155 -10.64 9.19 -11.77
C LYS A 155 -9.47 8.92 -10.81
N VAL A 156 -9.22 7.66 -10.50
CA VAL A 156 -8.17 7.24 -9.56
C VAL A 156 -7.15 6.32 -10.24
N SER A 157 -5.90 6.36 -9.77
CA SER A 157 -4.90 5.33 -10.05
C SER A 157 -4.92 4.34 -8.89
N ALA A 158 -5.06 3.05 -9.21
CA ALA A 158 -5.16 1.98 -8.22
C ALA A 158 -4.20 0.84 -8.57
N GLY A 159 -3.51 0.35 -7.54
CA GLY A 159 -2.69 -0.84 -7.59
C GLY A 159 -3.37 -2.03 -6.94
N VAL A 160 -3.03 -3.23 -7.38
CA VAL A 160 -3.52 -4.48 -6.82
C VAL A 160 -2.35 -5.38 -6.46
N VAL A 161 -2.39 -5.94 -5.26
CA VAL A 161 -1.47 -6.98 -4.81
C VAL A 161 -2.20 -8.27 -4.45
N CYS A 162 -1.54 -9.39 -4.73
CA CYS A 162 -1.84 -10.69 -4.14
C CYS A 162 -1.02 -10.84 -2.85
N ILE A 163 -1.68 -11.10 -1.73
CA ILE A 163 -1.03 -11.42 -0.47
C ILE A 163 -1.24 -12.90 -0.16
N PHE A 164 -0.15 -13.56 0.22
CA PHE A 164 -0.15 -14.90 0.79
C PHE A 164 0.16 -14.78 2.27
N TRP A 165 -0.72 -15.31 3.11
CA TRP A 165 -0.64 -15.15 4.55
C TRP A 165 -0.05 -16.39 5.20
N GLU A 166 0.70 -16.18 6.28
CA GLU A 166 0.98 -17.25 7.23
C GLU A 166 -0.31 -17.67 7.95
N GLN A 167 -0.32 -18.90 8.46
CA GLN A 167 -1.42 -19.44 9.26
C GLN A 167 -0.88 -19.75 10.67
N PRO A 168 -0.60 -18.73 11.48
CA PRO A 168 -0.02 -18.94 12.80
C PRO A 168 -1.08 -19.50 13.77
N PRO A 169 -0.66 -20.08 14.90
CA PRO A 169 -1.58 -20.44 15.97
C PRO A 169 -2.34 -19.24 16.52
N ASP A 170 -3.53 -19.47 17.10
CA ASP A 170 -4.36 -18.43 17.71
C ASP A 170 -3.56 -17.54 18.69
N GLY A 171 -3.79 -16.23 18.59
CA GLY A 171 -3.13 -15.22 19.42
C GLY A 171 -1.73 -14.81 18.96
N GLN A 172 -1.20 -15.41 17.89
CA GLN A 172 0.00 -14.94 17.20
C GLN A 172 -0.37 -14.09 15.98
N PRO A 173 0.41 -13.04 15.68
CA PRO A 173 0.12 -12.17 14.55
C PRO A 173 0.31 -12.91 13.23
N GLN A 174 -0.67 -12.80 12.33
CA GLN A 174 -0.54 -13.24 10.94
C GLN A 174 0.41 -12.33 10.16
N GLN A 175 1.39 -12.91 9.47
CA GLN A 175 2.29 -12.16 8.59
C GLN A 175 1.95 -12.39 7.12
N ALA A 176 2.22 -11.39 6.29
CA ALA A 176 2.29 -11.60 4.85
C ALA A 176 3.58 -12.38 4.52
N ARG A 177 3.44 -13.66 4.18
CA ARG A 177 4.55 -14.53 3.75
C ARG A 177 5.13 -14.07 2.41
N ALA A 178 4.25 -13.65 1.50
CA ALA A 178 4.63 -13.12 0.20
C ALA A 178 3.60 -12.10 -0.27
N VAL A 179 4.09 -11.08 -0.97
CA VAL A 179 3.27 -10.08 -1.65
C VAL A 179 3.71 -10.02 -3.09
N ILE A 180 2.79 -10.28 -4.01
CA ILE A 180 3.05 -10.26 -5.45
C ILE A 180 2.18 -9.18 -6.09
N PRO A 181 2.78 -8.13 -6.69
CA PRO A 181 2.01 -7.15 -7.44
C PRO A 181 1.30 -7.82 -8.62
N VAL A 182 0.00 -7.56 -8.75
CA VAL A 182 -0.77 -7.95 -9.93
C VAL A 182 -0.61 -6.88 -11.01
N GLY A 183 -0.66 -5.60 -10.63
CA GLY A 183 -0.44 -4.47 -11.52
C GLY A 183 -1.04 -3.18 -10.99
N VAL A 184 -0.93 -2.13 -11.80
CA VAL A 184 -1.50 -0.80 -11.56
C VAL A 184 -2.29 -0.39 -12.80
N THR A 185 -3.42 0.28 -12.60
CA THR A 185 -4.20 0.89 -13.69
C THR A 185 -4.88 2.16 -13.21
N THR A 186 -5.32 2.97 -14.17
CA THR A 186 -6.28 4.05 -13.91
C THR A 186 -7.71 3.51 -14.05
N VAL A 187 -8.61 3.95 -13.18
CA VAL A 187 -10.04 3.65 -13.22
C VAL A 187 -10.81 4.96 -13.27
N GLU A 188 -11.62 5.14 -14.32
CA GLU A 188 -12.51 6.30 -14.43
C GLU A 188 -13.51 6.34 -13.27
N GLY A 189 -14.05 7.52 -12.98
CA GLY A 189 -15.09 7.67 -11.98
C GLY A 189 -16.36 6.90 -12.34
N ASP A 190 -16.99 6.28 -11.34
CA ASP A 190 -18.17 5.40 -11.52
C ASP A 190 -17.94 4.25 -12.53
N GLY A 191 -16.67 3.94 -12.78
CA GLY A 191 -16.23 3.08 -13.88
C GLY A 191 -15.58 1.79 -13.42
N SER A 192 -15.04 1.04 -14.37
CA SER A 192 -14.25 -0.16 -14.09
C SER A 192 -13.07 -0.30 -15.04
N ALA A 193 -12.02 -0.96 -14.56
CA ALA A 193 -10.83 -1.28 -15.35
C ALA A 193 -10.41 -2.73 -15.08
N THR A 194 -9.59 -3.31 -15.95
CA THR A 194 -9.13 -4.69 -15.80
C THR A 194 -7.61 -4.76 -15.80
N ILE A 195 -7.05 -5.44 -14.80
CA ILE A 195 -5.63 -5.78 -14.73
C ILE A 195 -5.49 -7.27 -15.02
N ARG A 196 -4.66 -7.64 -16.01
CA ARG A 196 -4.39 -9.04 -16.32
C ARG A 196 -3.43 -9.65 -15.31
N ALA A 197 -3.78 -10.82 -14.80
CA ALA A 197 -2.91 -11.59 -13.93
C ALA A 197 -1.75 -12.20 -14.74
N SER A 198 -0.58 -12.34 -14.12
CA SER A 198 0.58 -12.93 -14.75
C SER A 198 1.43 -13.73 -13.77
N GLY A 199 2.22 -14.67 -14.29
CA GLY A 199 3.08 -15.53 -13.47
C GLY A 199 2.32 -16.24 -12.35
N GLU A 200 2.89 -16.21 -11.14
CA GLU A 200 2.37 -16.92 -9.96
C GLU A 200 1.00 -16.40 -9.50
N THR A 201 0.65 -15.14 -9.78
CA THR A 201 -0.66 -14.57 -9.35
C THR A 201 -1.84 -15.31 -9.98
N ARG A 202 -1.67 -15.96 -11.14
CA ARG A 202 -2.73 -16.73 -11.80
C ARG A 202 -3.19 -17.96 -11.02
N ASN A 203 -2.36 -18.44 -10.10
CA ASN A 203 -2.66 -19.62 -9.30
C ASN A 203 -3.62 -19.32 -8.13
N GLY A 204 -4.00 -18.06 -7.93
CA GLY A 204 -4.77 -17.60 -6.79
C GLY A 204 -3.88 -17.05 -5.67
N CYS A 205 -4.52 -16.43 -4.68
CA CYS A 205 -3.85 -15.88 -3.49
C CYS A 205 -4.81 -15.85 -2.31
N ASP A 206 -4.27 -15.74 -1.10
CA ASP A 206 -5.08 -15.66 0.12
C ASP A 206 -5.80 -14.31 0.25
N SER A 207 -5.33 -13.26 -0.42
CA SER A 207 -6.06 -11.98 -0.47
C SER A 207 -5.67 -11.13 -1.66
N LEU A 208 -6.68 -10.59 -2.34
CA LEU A 208 -6.50 -9.45 -3.24
C LEU A 208 -6.73 -8.17 -2.45
N LYS A 209 -5.78 -7.25 -2.53
CA LYS A 209 -5.87 -5.95 -1.87
C LYS A 209 -5.60 -4.84 -2.87
N VAL A 210 -6.41 -3.80 -2.75
CA VAL A 210 -6.34 -2.60 -3.58
C VAL A 210 -5.77 -1.48 -2.73
N TYR A 211 -4.96 -0.63 -3.35
CA TYR A 211 -4.44 0.59 -2.75
C TYR A 211 -4.44 1.69 -3.81
N PHE A 212 -4.55 2.95 -3.38
CA PHE A 212 -4.36 4.07 -4.30
C PHE A 212 -2.88 4.20 -4.64
N SER A 213 -2.56 4.23 -5.93
CA SER A 213 -1.21 4.36 -6.45
C SER A 213 -0.96 5.76 -7.03
N PRO A 214 0.31 6.18 -7.18
CA PRO A 214 0.64 7.35 -7.97
C PRO A 214 0.01 7.30 -9.37
N PRO A 215 -0.33 8.44 -9.98
CA PRO A 215 -0.72 8.49 -11.38
C PRO A 215 0.36 7.87 -12.29
N ILE A 216 -0.09 7.09 -13.29
CA ILE A 216 0.76 6.47 -14.32
C ILE A 216 0.74 7.27 -15.63
#